data_AF-A0A378ICA8-F1
#
_entry.id   AF-A0A378ICA8-F1
#
_cell.length_a   1.000
_cell.length_b   1.000
_cell.length_c   1.000
_cell.angle_alpha   90.00
_cell.angle_beta   90.00
_cell.angle_gamma   90.00
#
_symmetry.space_group_name_H-M   'P 1'
#
loop_
_entity.id
_entity.type
_entity.pdbx_description
1 polymer ?
#
loop_
_entity_poly.entity_id
_entity_poly.type
_entity_poly.pdbx_seq_one_letter_code
_entity_poly.pdbx_strand_id
1 'polypeptide(L)'
;MTDIQSPQLAEKIKNLLDEAVQDAVLKKQLLENPYQFMKDRGIPIEGYHIVVQDNPGYPLFFALEPENGQPLAKGDPSTSMDSFHDLHFLDCHHY
;
A
#
# COMPACT_ATOMS: atom_id res chain seq x y z
N MET A 1 0.09 -7.99 15.41
CA MET A 1 -0.65 -7.25 14.37
C MET A 1 0.18 -6.03 14.01
N THR A 2 0.86 -6.09 12.86
CA THR A 2 1.68 -4.98 12.36
C THR A 2 0.74 -3.96 11.73
N ASP A 3 0.76 -2.72 12.22
CA ASP A 3 -0.06 -1.66 11.62
C ASP A 3 0.57 -1.22 10.29
N ILE A 4 -0.08 -1.63 9.21
CA ILE A 4 0.38 -1.48 7.82
C ILE A 4 0.25 -0.02 7.35
N GLN A 5 -0.52 0.79 8.10
CA GLN A 5 -0.66 2.23 7.89
C GLN A 5 0.29 3.03 8.79
N SER A 6 1.19 2.37 9.53
CA SER A 6 2.17 3.09 10.33
C SER A 6 3.20 3.81 9.44
N PRO A 7 3.43 5.12 9.64
CA PRO A 7 4.39 5.88 8.84
C PRO A 7 5.82 5.30 8.93
N GLN A 8 6.14 4.68 10.07
CA GLN A 8 7.44 4.02 10.28
C GLN A 8 7.65 2.79 9.41
N LEU A 9 6.58 2.04 9.09
CA LEU A 9 6.67 0.88 8.19
C LEU A 9 6.84 1.36 6.75
N ALA A 10 6.08 2.38 6.33
CA ALA A 10 6.22 3.00 5.01
C ALA A 10 7.64 3.53 4.77
N GLU A 11 8.25 4.20 5.76
CA GLU A 11 9.63 4.67 5.69
C GLU A 11 10.64 3.53 5.56
N LYS A 12 10.48 2.44 6.33
CA LYS A 12 11.35 1.26 6.23
C LYS A 12 11.27 0.60 4.86
N ILE A 13 10.06 0.44 4.31
CA ILE A 13 9.86 -0.11 2.97
C ILE A 13 10.50 0.80 1.93
N LYS A 14 10.27 2.11 2.02
CA LYS A 14 10.86 3.08 1.09
C LYS A 14 12.39 3.02 1.10
N ASN A 15 13.02 3.05 2.27
CA ASN A 15 14.48 2.99 2.38
C ASN A 15 15.03 1.69 1.77
N LEU A 16 14.34 0.57 1.99
CA LEU A 16 14.70 -0.72 1.43
C LEU A 16 14.56 -0.74 -0.10
N LEU A 17 13.52 -0.11 -0.64
CA LEU A 17 13.35 0.03 -2.09
C LEU A 17 14.43 0.94 -2.69
N ASP A 18 14.78 2.04 -2.03
CA ASP A 18 15.85 2.94 -2.47
C ASP A 18 17.22 2.23 -2.47
N GLU A 19 17.52 1.42 -1.45
CA GLU A 19 18.70 0.54 -1.43
C GLU A 19 18.68 -0.46 -2.60
N ALA A 20 17.54 -1.10 -2.85
CA ALA A 20 17.40 -2.06 -3.94
C ALA A 20 17.49 -1.41 -5.34
N VAL A 21 17.16 -0.12 -5.49
CA VAL A 21 17.39 0.60 -6.76
C VAL A 21 18.88 0.83 -7.01
N GLN A 22 19.67 1.06 -5.96
CA GLN A 22 21.11 1.31 -6.08
C GLN A 22 21.95 0.03 -6.19
N ASP A 23 21.44 -1.10 -5.70
CA ASP A 23 22.12 -2.41 -5.74
C ASP A 23 21.35 -3.43 -6.59
N ALA A 24 21.93 -3.77 -7.75
CA ALA A 24 21.34 -4.73 -8.69
C ALA A 24 21.21 -6.17 -8.13
N VAL A 25 22.02 -6.54 -7.13
CA VAL A 25 21.93 -7.84 -6.46
C VAL A 25 20.72 -7.87 -5.54
N LEU A 26 20.56 -6.82 -4.71
CA LEU A 26 19.39 -6.68 -3.83
C LEU A 26 18.10 -6.57 -4.64
N LYS A 27 18.12 -5.85 -5.77
CA LYS A 27 16.99 -5.77 -6.70
C LYS A 27 16.53 -7.14 -7.17
N LYS A 28 17.46 -8.00 -7.60
CA LYS A 28 17.14 -9.36 -8.05
C LYS A 28 16.56 -10.20 -6.92
N GLN A 29 17.15 -10.14 -5.73
CA GLN A 29 16.64 -10.88 -4.57
C GLN A 29 15.22 -10.45 -4.18
N LEU A 30 14.94 -9.14 -4.23
CA LEU A 30 13.61 -8.61 -3.97
C LEU A 30 12.59 -9.06 -5.04
N LEU A 31 12.98 -9.15 -6.31
CA LEU A 31 12.11 -9.61 -7.39
C LEU A 31 11.87 -11.14 -7.36
N GLU A 32 12.89 -11.92 -6.99
CA GLU A 32 12.79 -13.39 -6.94
C GLU A 32 11.97 -13.87 -5.76
N ASN A 33 12.14 -13.27 -4.58
CA ASN A 33 11.42 -13.70 -3.38
C ASN A 33 11.13 -12.53 -2.43
N PRO A 34 10.16 -11.66 -2.79
CA PRO A 34 9.90 -10.42 -2.06
C PRO A 34 9.46 -10.67 -0.61
N TYR A 35 8.67 -11.71 -0.36
CA TYR A 35 8.22 -12.05 0.98
C TYR A 35 9.39 -12.40 1.92
N GLN A 36 10.25 -13.33 1.48
CA GLN A 36 11.40 -13.75 2.29
C GLN A 36 12.38 -12.59 2.48
N PHE A 37 12.63 -11.80 1.44
CA PHE A 37 13.52 -10.64 1.51
C PHE A 37 13.06 -9.60 2.56
N MET A 38 11.76 -9.27 2.57
CA MET A 38 11.19 -8.32 3.54
C MET A 38 11.25 -8.88 4.97
N LYS A 39 11.00 -10.18 5.12
CA LYS A 39 11.09 -10.87 6.41
C LYS A 39 12.50 -10.87 6.98
N ASP A 40 13.51 -11.14 6.15
CA ASP A 40 14.92 -11.14 6.54
C ASP A 40 15.40 -9.74 6.99
N ARG A 41 14.75 -8.68 6.47
CA ARG A 41 14.96 -7.29 6.87
C ARG A 41 14.09 -6.84 8.06
N GLY A 42 13.38 -7.76 8.68
CA GLY A 42 12.58 -7.51 9.88
C GLY A 42 11.24 -6.80 9.61
N ILE A 43 10.71 -6.93 8.40
CA ILE A 43 9.41 -6.39 7.99
C ILE A 43 8.46 -7.56 7.70
N PRO A 44 7.87 -8.18 8.75
CA PRO A 44 6.88 -9.23 8.57
C PRO A 44 5.55 -8.62 8.10
N ILE A 45 5.17 -8.93 6.87
CA ILE A 45 3.88 -8.58 6.28
C ILE A 45 3.04 -9.86 6.26
N GLU A 46 1.96 -9.89 7.02
CA GLU A 46 1.07 -11.06 7.14
C GLU A 46 -0.29 -10.76 6.51
N GLY A 47 -0.84 -11.70 5.75
CA GLY A 47 -2.15 -11.56 5.09
C GLY A 47 -2.13 -10.75 3.79
N TYR A 48 -0.94 -10.39 3.30
CA TYR A 48 -0.76 -9.71 2.01
C TYR A 48 0.31 -10.40 1.18
N HIS A 49 0.01 -10.58 -0.10
CA HIS A 49 0.92 -10.93 -1.16
C HIS A 49 1.68 -9.67 -1.61
N ILE A 50 3.01 -9.76 -1.62
CA ILE A 50 3.88 -8.66 -2.01
C ILE A 50 4.17 -8.77 -3.50
N VAL A 51 3.74 -7.77 -4.26
CA VAL A 51 4.00 -7.67 -5.70
C VAL A 51 5.09 -6.64 -5.94
N VAL A 52 6.20 -7.06 -6.52
CA VAL A 52 7.29 -6.18 -6.93
C VAL A 52 7.54 -6.36 -8.43
N GLN A 53 7.58 -5.24 -9.17
CA GLN A 53 7.82 -5.26 -10.61
C GLN A 53 8.89 -4.25 -11.01
N ASP A 54 9.72 -4.67 -11.96
CA ASP A 54 10.73 -3.83 -12.60
C ASP A 54 10.33 -3.54 -14.03
N ASN A 55 9.93 -2.29 -14.30
CA ASN A 55 9.56 -1.84 -15.63
C ASN A 55 10.63 -0.90 -16.18
N PRO A 56 11.21 -1.18 -17.35
CA PRO A 56 12.23 -0.33 -17.93
C PRO A 56 11.68 1.08 -18.19
N GLY A 57 12.36 2.09 -17.64
CA GLY A 57 11.95 3.49 -17.72
C GLY A 57 11.07 3.99 -16.57
N TYR A 58 10.72 3.12 -15.61
CA TYR A 58 9.96 3.48 -14.41
C TYR A 58 10.70 3.12 -13.12
N PRO A 59 10.39 3.79 -11.99
CA PRO A 59 10.82 3.34 -10.67
C PRO A 59 10.29 1.94 -10.35
N LEU A 60 10.94 1.28 -9.39
CA LEU A 60 10.52 -0.03 -8.92
C LEU A 60 9.08 0.04 -8.39
N PHE A 61 8.19 -0.81 -8.91
CA PHE A 61 6.81 -0.88 -8.44
C PHE A 61 6.74 -1.82 -7.24
N PHE A 62 6.07 -1.38 -6.18
CA PHE A 62 5.83 -2.16 -4.98
C PHE A 62 4.35 -2.03 -4.58
N ALA A 63 3.66 -3.16 -4.45
CA ALA A 63 2.28 -3.22 -4.03
C ALA A 63 2.04 -4.38 -3.06
N LEU A 64 1.01 -4.22 -2.22
CA LEU A 64 0.52 -5.23 -1.29
C LEU A 64 -0.89 -5.61 -1.71
N GLU A 65 -1.08 -6.87 -2.10
CA GLU A 65 -2.38 -7.43 -2.45
C GLU A 65 -2.87 -8.31 -1.29
N PRO A 66 -4.12 -8.20 -0.82
CA PRO A 66 -4.61 -9.07 0.24
C PRO A 66 -4.66 -10.55 -0.22
N GLU A 67 -4.11 -11.48 0.57
CA GLU A 67 -4.06 -12.92 0.23
C GLU A 67 -5.45 -13.58 0.24
N ASN A 68 -6.37 -13.05 1.05
CA ASN A 68 -7.77 -13.44 1.03
C ASN A 68 -8.53 -12.37 0.27
N GLY A 69 -9.19 -12.76 -0.82
CA GLY A 69 -10.01 -11.89 -1.70
C GLY A 69 -11.25 -11.28 -1.04
N GLN A 70 -11.14 -10.79 0.19
CA GLN A 70 -11.99 -9.71 0.65
C GLN A 70 -11.42 -8.44 0.05
N PRO A 71 -12.04 -7.86 -1.00
CA PRO A 71 -11.74 -6.48 -1.35
C PRO A 71 -11.83 -5.67 -0.06
N LEU A 72 -10.81 -4.85 0.22
CA LEU A 72 -10.91 -3.78 1.22
C LEU A 72 -12.31 -3.21 1.09
N ALA A 73 -13.14 -3.43 2.12
CA ALA A 73 -14.57 -3.25 2.02
C ALA A 73 -14.85 -1.92 1.34
N LYS A 74 -15.48 -1.97 0.16
CA LYS A 74 -16.28 -0.83 -0.31
C LYS A 74 -17.14 -0.47 0.89
N GLY A 75 -17.01 0.77 1.36
CA GLY A 75 -17.79 1.26 2.50
C GLY A 75 -19.21 0.75 2.40
N ASP A 76 -19.65 0.09 3.47
CA ASP A 76 -20.96 -0.51 3.62
C ASP A 76 -22.04 0.52 3.24
N PRO A 77 -22.80 0.36 2.14
CA PRO A 77 -23.98 1.16 1.91
C PRO A 77 -25.16 0.39 2.50
N SER A 78 -25.18 0.20 3.82
CA SER A 78 -26.35 -0.35 4.49
C SER A 78 -26.50 0.18 5.92
N THR A 79 -26.68 1.49 6.03
CA THR A 79 -27.49 2.03 7.12
C THR A 79 -28.58 2.89 6.52
N SER A 80 -29.80 2.40 6.67
CA SER A 80 -31.04 3.14 6.46
C SER A 80 -30.95 4.55 7.06
N MET A 81 -30.79 5.56 6.22
CA MET A 81 -31.25 6.92 6.50
C MET A 81 -31.76 7.51 5.19
N ASP A 82 -33.05 7.29 4.97
CA ASP A 82 -33.89 8.32 4.38
C ASP A 82 -33.63 9.66 5.08
N SER A 83 -33.68 10.74 4.30
CA SER A 83 -33.80 12.13 4.74
C SER A 83 -32.53 12.93 5.04
N PHE A 84 -31.63 13.09 4.06
CA PHE A 84 -30.90 14.35 3.82
C PHE A 84 -30.68 14.60 2.32
N HIS A 85 -31.74 14.38 1.52
CA HIS A 85 -31.95 15.26 0.38
C HIS A 85 -32.36 16.63 0.96
N ASP A 86 -31.82 17.69 0.38
CA ASP A 86 -32.06 19.09 0.70
C ASP A 86 -31.18 19.75 1.78
N LEU A 87 -30.64 20.91 1.35
CA LEU A 87 -30.17 22.05 2.15
C LEU A 87 -28.69 22.01 2.60
N HIS A 88 -27.77 22.30 1.67
CA HIS A 88 -27.11 23.61 1.57
C HIS A 88 -25.76 23.48 0.83
N PHE A 89 -25.80 23.73 -0.49
CA PHE A 89 -24.67 24.36 -1.17
C PHE A 89 -24.56 25.79 -0.63
N LEU A 90 -23.76 26.00 0.41
CA LEU A 90 -23.23 27.32 0.75
C LEU A 90 -21.89 27.45 0.03
N ASP A 91 -22.01 27.67 -1.27
CA ASP A 91 -20.88 27.98 -2.13
C ASP A 91 -20.36 29.37 -1.76
N CYS A 92 -19.04 29.45 -1.71
CA CYS A 92 -18.25 30.57 -1.24
C CYS A 92 -18.35 31.75 -2.21
N HIS A 93 -18.86 32.88 -1.75
CA HIS A 93 -18.51 34.19 -2.33
C HIS A 93 -18.30 35.21 -1.22
N HIS A 94 -17.05 35.36 -0.79
CA HIS A 94 -16.51 36.57 -0.16
C HIS A 94 -15.01 36.64 -0.49
N TYR A 95 -14.67 37.26 -1.62
CA TYR A 95 -13.88 38.49 -1.71
C TYR A 95 -13.82 38.98 -3.16
#